data_AF-M5SYT4-F1
#
_entry.id   AF-M5SYT4-F1
#
_cell.length_a   1.000
_cell.length_b   1.000
_cell.length_c   1.000
_cell.angle_alpha   90.00
_cell.angle_beta   90.00
_cell.angle_gamma   90.00
#
_symmetry.space_group_name_H-M   'P 1'
#
loop_
_entity.id
_entity.type
_entity.pdbx_description
1 polymer ?
#
loop_
_entity_poly.entity_id
_entity_poly.type
_entity_poly.pdbx_seq_one_letter_code
_entity_poly.pdbx_strand_id
1 'polypeptide(L)'
;MVLLNSPSQIVFSSEYPQHAREKVRDALAGGNGRFVNGVTNMRKTTLNFTGDATAINEMLLKLTECPAAIVSIAFRNIDHECDWRLVYTTDDHKFHAIVNLHSEGIDLEDLNIPPSKGPALIGEPVPQPIPNDG
;
A
#
# COMPACT_ATOMS: atom_id res chain seq x y z
N MET A 1 3.54 -21.65 4.93
CA MET A 1 2.80 -20.38 4.79
C MET A 1 1.94 -20.23 6.03
N VAL A 2 1.92 -19.07 6.67
CA VAL A 2 1.16 -18.81 7.90
C VAL A 2 -0.08 -18.01 7.56
N LEU A 3 -1.23 -18.42 8.09
CA LEU A 3 -2.49 -17.69 7.94
C LEU A 3 -2.50 -16.46 8.86
N LEU A 4 -3.01 -15.35 8.34
CA LEU A 4 -3.24 -14.12 9.08
C LEU A 4 -4.74 -13.95 9.27
N ASN A 5 -5.12 -13.68 10.52
CA ASN A 5 -6.50 -13.43 10.93
C ASN A 5 -6.80 -11.92 11.00
N SER A 6 -5.79 -11.07 10.82
CA SER A 6 -5.91 -9.62 10.78
C SER A 6 -4.80 -9.00 9.93
N PRO A 7 -5.07 -7.88 9.23
CA PRO A 7 -4.05 -7.19 8.44
C PRO A 7 -2.94 -6.57 9.30
N SER A 8 -3.18 -6.32 10.60
CA SER A 8 -2.14 -5.80 11.51
C SER A 8 -1.00 -6.78 11.79
N GLN A 9 -1.22 -8.07 11.47
CA GLN A 9 -0.24 -9.14 11.61
C GLN A 9 0.79 -9.19 10.47
N ILE A 10 0.77 -8.22 9.56
CA ILE A 10 1.78 -8.05 8.53
C ILE A 10 3.20 -8.05 9.14
N VAL A 11 4.09 -8.84 8.54
CA VAL A 11 5.47 -9.00 8.97
C VAL A 11 6.34 -8.04 8.18
N PHE A 12 7.14 -7.24 8.90
CA PHE A 12 8.11 -6.31 8.34
C PHE A 12 9.53 -6.83 8.53
N SER A 13 10.46 -6.40 7.67
CA SER A 13 11.89 -6.61 7.93
C SER A 13 12.33 -5.87 9.21
N SER A 14 13.46 -6.28 9.78
CA SER A 14 14.08 -5.56 10.90
C SER A 14 14.49 -4.13 10.54
N GLU A 15 14.75 -3.86 9.27
CA GLU A 15 15.22 -2.57 8.73
C GLU A 15 14.08 -1.56 8.53
N TYR A 16 12.83 -2.03 8.37
CA TYR A 16 11.69 -1.14 8.21
C TYR A 16 11.45 -0.32 9.49
N PRO A 17 11.39 1.02 9.46
CA PRO A 17 11.34 1.82 10.69
C PRO A 17 10.14 1.51 11.58
N GLN A 18 10.33 1.36 12.90
CA GLN A 18 9.25 0.96 13.81
C GLN A 18 8.03 1.90 13.75
N HIS A 19 8.25 3.22 13.78
CA HIS A 19 7.18 4.22 13.69
C HIS A 19 6.41 4.14 12.36
N ALA A 20 7.05 3.68 11.28
CA ALA A 20 6.40 3.45 10.00
C ALA A 20 5.55 2.16 10.02
N ARG A 21 5.99 1.11 10.74
CA ARG A 21 5.23 -0.14 10.90
C ARG A 21 3.88 0.12 11.57
N GLU A 22 3.88 0.95 12.62
CA GLU A 22 2.67 1.31 13.35
C GLU A 22 1.68 2.04 12.45
N LYS A 23 2.14 3.09 11.74
CA LYS A 23 1.30 3.82 10.77
C LYS A 23 0.74 2.93 9.65
N VAL A 24 1.54 2.00 9.13
CA VAL A 24 1.05 1.05 8.12
C VAL A 24 -0.03 0.15 8.73
N ARG A 25 0.16 -0.38 9.95
CA ARG A 25 -0.88 -1.20 10.59
C ARG A 25 -2.18 -0.42 10.81
N ASP A 26 -2.08 0.85 11.20
CA ASP A 26 -3.24 1.73 11.36
C ASP A 26 -3.93 2.00 10.02
N ALA A 27 -3.14 2.25 8.96
CA ALA A 27 -3.66 2.41 7.60
C ALA A 27 -4.44 1.18 7.12
N LEU A 28 -3.94 -0.03 7.43
CA LEU A 28 -4.59 -1.28 7.06
C LEU A 28 -5.80 -1.64 7.94
N ALA A 29 -5.84 -1.16 9.18
CA ALA A 29 -6.94 -1.40 10.10
C ALA A 29 -8.08 -0.38 9.93
N GLY A 30 -7.78 0.83 9.45
CA GLY A 30 -8.69 1.97 9.47
C GLY A 30 -9.46 2.24 8.19
N GLY A 31 -9.47 1.34 7.20
CA GLY A 31 -10.24 1.51 5.96
C GLY A 31 -11.65 0.93 6.06
N ASN A 32 -12.58 1.43 5.24
CA ASN A 32 -13.92 0.83 5.10
C ASN A 32 -13.91 -0.57 4.42
N GLY A 33 -12.74 -1.05 3.99
CA GLY A 33 -12.58 -2.36 3.38
C GLY A 33 -12.60 -3.48 4.42
N ARG A 34 -13.34 -4.55 4.13
CA ARG A 34 -13.37 -5.74 4.96
C ARG A 34 -12.22 -6.67 4.61
N PHE A 35 -11.40 -6.99 5.60
CA PHE A 35 -10.38 -8.03 5.47
C PHE A 35 -11.03 -9.40 5.29
N VAL A 36 -10.64 -10.13 4.25
CA VAL A 36 -11.14 -11.49 3.94
C VAL A 36 -10.23 -12.54 4.56
N ASN A 37 -8.97 -12.53 4.17
CA ASN A 37 -7.93 -13.42 4.68
C ASN A 37 -6.54 -12.87 4.33
N GLY A 38 -5.52 -13.47 4.93
CA GLY A 38 -4.14 -13.12 4.62
C GLY A 38 -3.20 -14.30 4.83
N VAL A 39 -2.08 -14.25 4.14
CA VAL A 39 -1.05 -15.28 4.18
C VAL A 39 0.33 -14.66 4.17
N THR A 40 1.27 -15.25 4.89
CA THR A 40 2.67 -14.81 4.89
C THR A 40 3.65 -15.98 4.85
N ASN A 41 4.81 -15.75 4.26
CA ASN A 41 5.97 -16.62 4.34
C ASN A 41 7.21 -15.89 4.91
N MET A 42 6.99 -14.85 5.71
CA MET A 42 7.99 -13.90 6.25
C MET A 42 8.59 -12.93 5.22
N ARG A 43 8.84 -13.37 3.97
CA ARG A 43 9.36 -12.49 2.92
C ARG A 43 8.28 -11.75 2.16
N LYS A 44 7.12 -12.39 2.02
CA LYS A 44 5.97 -11.88 1.31
C LYS A 44 4.74 -12.05 2.17
N THR A 45 4.00 -10.97 2.35
CA THR A 45 2.67 -10.98 2.95
C THR A 45 1.65 -10.63 1.89
N THR A 46 0.56 -11.39 1.81
CA THR A 46 -0.58 -11.14 0.92
C THR A 46 -1.82 -10.99 1.79
N LEU A 47 -2.53 -9.88 1.62
CA LEU A 47 -3.75 -9.55 2.34
C LEU A 47 -4.86 -9.35 1.30
N ASN A 48 -5.99 -10.01 1.46
CA ASN A 48 -7.14 -9.92 0.57
C ASN A 48 -8.28 -9.16 1.25
N PHE A 49 -8.94 -8.30 0.49
CA PHE A 49 -9.99 -7.41 0.99
C PHE A 49 -11.20 -7.40 0.06
N THR A 50 -12.35 -7.07 0.63
CA THR A 50 -13.61 -6.80 -0.09
C THR A 50 -14.14 -5.43 0.29
N GLY A 51 -14.80 -4.74 -0.64
CA GLY A 51 -15.40 -3.42 -0.42
C GLY A 51 -15.53 -2.63 -1.73
N ASP A 52 -15.68 -1.32 -1.60
CA ASP A 52 -15.87 -0.40 -2.73
C ASP A 52 -14.60 0.40 -3.09
N ALA A 53 -14.72 1.23 -4.13
CA ALA A 53 -13.65 2.13 -4.56
C ALA A 53 -13.23 3.10 -3.44
N THR A 54 -14.16 3.55 -2.60
CA THR A 54 -13.88 4.45 -1.46
C THR A 54 -12.92 3.79 -0.47
N ALA A 55 -13.18 2.54 -0.12
CA ALA A 55 -12.37 1.78 0.83
C ALA A 55 -10.91 1.60 0.37
N ILE A 56 -10.69 1.25 -0.91
CA ILE A 56 -9.34 1.13 -1.45
C ILE A 56 -8.66 2.49 -1.58
N ASN A 57 -9.37 3.54 -1.99
CA ASN A 57 -8.82 4.89 -2.09
C ASN A 57 -8.33 5.39 -0.73
N GLU A 58 -9.12 5.22 0.33
CA GLU A 58 -8.73 5.57 1.71
C GLU A 58 -7.50 4.79 2.17
N MET A 59 -7.45 3.48 1.92
CA MET A 59 -6.30 2.65 2.27
C MET A 59 -5.05 3.11 1.54
N LEU A 60 -5.14 3.34 0.22
CA LEU A 60 -4.02 3.83 -0.59
C LEU A 60 -3.54 5.19 -0.09
N LEU A 61 -4.45 6.12 0.21
CA LEU A 61 -4.11 7.44 0.72
C LEU A 61 -3.33 7.34 2.04
N LYS A 62 -3.85 6.59 3.01
CA LYS A 62 -3.18 6.38 4.31
C LYS A 62 -1.82 5.71 4.15
N LEU A 63 -1.69 4.77 3.21
CA LEU A 63 -0.39 4.14 2.92
C LEU A 63 0.60 5.14 2.29
N THR A 64 0.16 6.06 1.42
CA THR A 64 1.04 7.10 0.87
C THR A 64 1.50 8.14 1.91
N GLU A 65 0.74 8.29 3.00
CA GLU A 65 1.12 9.14 4.14
C GLU A 65 2.09 8.44 5.11
N CYS A 66 2.27 7.12 4.97
CA CYS A 66 3.21 6.36 5.79
C CYS A 66 4.66 6.67 5.35
N PRO A 67 5.53 7.12 6.26
CA PRO A 67 6.94 7.30 5.94
C PRO A 67 7.57 5.96 5.53
N ALA A 68 8.44 5.98 4.51
CA ALA A 68 9.10 4.81 3.92
C ALA A 68 8.20 3.80 3.18
N ALA A 69 6.88 3.96 3.16
CA ALA A 69 6.01 3.10 2.38
C ALA A 69 6.09 3.47 0.90
N ILE A 70 6.50 2.52 0.07
CA ILE A 70 6.44 2.65 -1.39
C ILE A 70 5.22 1.86 -1.85
N VAL A 71 4.23 2.57 -2.39
CA VAL A 71 2.99 1.97 -2.89
C VAL A 71 3.01 1.97 -4.41
N SER A 72 2.64 0.84 -4.99
CA SER A 72 2.36 0.70 -6.41
C SER A 72 1.00 0.03 -6.60
N ILE A 73 0.37 0.31 -7.73
CA ILE A 73 -0.93 -0.24 -8.07
C ILE A 73 -0.86 -1.02 -9.37
N ALA A 74 -1.61 -2.11 -9.46
CA ALA A 74 -1.78 -2.90 -10.66
C ALA A 74 -3.25 -3.32 -10.79
N PHE A 75 -3.70 -3.48 -12.02
CA PHE A 75 -5.05 -3.95 -12.36
C PHE A 75 -4.93 -5.31 -13.01
N ARG A 76 -5.54 -6.34 -12.41
CA ARG A 76 -5.42 -7.72 -12.89
C ARG A 76 -6.69 -8.50 -12.59
N ASN A 77 -6.92 -9.57 -13.34
CA ASN A 77 -7.89 -10.57 -12.94
C ASN A 77 -7.29 -11.40 -11.80
N ILE A 78 -7.89 -11.30 -10.62
CA ILE A 78 -7.56 -12.11 -9.46
C ILE A 78 -8.80 -12.88 -9.01
N ASP A 79 -8.62 -13.79 -8.06
CA ASP A 79 -9.68 -14.64 -7.51
C ASP A 79 -10.92 -13.83 -7.10
N HIS A 80 -12.11 -14.37 -7.36
CA HIS A 80 -13.41 -13.71 -7.13
C HIS A 80 -13.74 -13.53 -5.64
N GLU A 81 -12.99 -14.16 -4.75
CA GLU A 81 -13.20 -14.00 -3.29
C GLU A 81 -12.71 -12.66 -2.75
N CYS A 82 -12.02 -11.84 -3.56
CA CYS A 82 -11.56 -10.52 -3.15
C CYS A 82 -11.66 -9.46 -4.26
N ASP A 83 -12.00 -8.25 -3.83
CA ASP A 83 -12.11 -7.07 -4.69
C ASP A 83 -10.73 -6.46 -4.92
N TRP A 84 -9.87 -6.47 -3.90
CA TRP A 84 -8.45 -6.12 -4.07
C TRP A 84 -7.55 -6.91 -3.13
N ARG A 85 -6.26 -6.90 -3.49
CA ARG A 85 -5.20 -7.59 -2.77
C ARG A 85 -4.05 -6.64 -2.52
N LEU A 86 -3.53 -6.64 -1.30
CA LEU A 86 -2.28 -5.97 -0.97
C LEU A 86 -1.17 -7.00 -0.79
N VAL A 87 -0.10 -6.84 -1.56
CA VAL A 87 1.11 -7.65 -1.43
C VAL A 87 2.23 -6.79 -0.87
N TYR A 88 2.84 -7.20 0.22
CA TYR A 88 4.04 -6.58 0.76
C TYR A 88 5.23 -7.53 0.63
N THR A 89 6.36 -7.01 0.17
CA THR A 89 7.63 -7.73 0.06
C THR A 89 8.67 -7.10 0.99
N THR A 90 9.29 -7.91 1.84
CA THR A 90 10.31 -7.43 2.78
C THR A 90 11.60 -7.02 2.09
N ASP A 91 11.89 -7.58 0.91
CA ASP A 91 13.19 -7.41 0.25
C ASP A 91 13.36 -5.99 -0.34
N ASP A 92 12.26 -5.38 -0.79
CA ASP A 92 12.25 -4.03 -1.39
C ASP A 92 11.37 -3.03 -0.63
N HIS A 93 10.74 -3.47 0.47
CA HIS A 93 9.84 -2.68 1.30
C HIS A 93 8.66 -2.08 0.53
N LYS A 94 8.21 -2.74 -0.53
CA LYS A 94 7.12 -2.25 -1.39
C LYS A 94 5.79 -2.89 -1.07
N PHE A 95 4.76 -2.07 -1.20
CA PHE A 95 3.36 -2.46 -1.20
C PHE A 95 2.84 -2.44 -2.64
N HIS A 96 2.27 -3.55 -3.07
CA HIS A 96 1.62 -3.71 -4.36
C HIS A 96 0.13 -3.91 -4.12
N ALA A 97 -0.67 -2.88 -4.38
CA ALA A 97 -2.12 -2.99 -4.42
C ALA A 97 -2.53 -3.54 -5.79
N ILE A 98 -3.27 -4.64 -5.80
CA ILE A 98 -3.77 -5.29 -7.01
C ILE A 98 -5.29 -5.19 -6.96
N VAL A 99 -5.86 -4.40 -7.86
CA VAL A 99 -7.32 -4.21 -8.02
C VAL A 99 -7.85 -5.30 -8.95
N ASN A 100 -8.92 -5.98 -8.52
CA ASN A 100 -9.57 -7.00 -9.33
C ASN A 100 -10.42 -6.33 -10.42
N LEU A 101 -10.08 -6.55 -11.69
CA LEU A 101 -10.85 -6.02 -12.82
C LEU A 101 -12.23 -6.66 -12.99
N HIS A 102 -12.49 -7.79 -12.32
CA HIS A 102 -13.80 -8.44 -12.29
C HIS A 102 -14.56 -8.21 -10.98
N SER A 103 -14.09 -7.30 -10.12
CA SER A 103 -14.87 -6.93 -8.94
C SER A 103 -16.14 -6.21 -9.38
N GLU A 104 -17.29 -6.68 -8.91
CA GLU A 104 -18.56 -5.96 -9.05
C GLU A 104 -18.68 -4.82 -8.01
N GLY A 105 -17.85 -4.84 -6.97
CA GLY A 105 -17.85 -3.85 -5.89
C GLY A 105 -17.02 -2.60 -6.18
N ILE A 106 -16.06 -2.68 -7.09
CA ILE A 106 -15.19 -1.55 -7.45
C ILE A 106 -15.62 -0.97 -8.78
N ASP A 107 -16.17 0.24 -8.73
CA ASP A 107 -16.21 1.10 -9.91
C ASP A 107 -14.81 1.65 -10.18
N LEU A 108 -14.25 1.34 -11.35
CA LEU A 108 -12.91 1.80 -11.74
C LEU A 108 -12.88 3.30 -12.02
N GLU A 109 -14.01 3.91 -12.36
CA GLU A 109 -14.11 5.36 -12.60
C GLU A 109 -13.97 6.16 -11.30
N ASP A 110 -14.39 5.57 -10.17
CA ASP A 110 -14.27 6.15 -8.83
C ASP A 110 -12.90 5.90 -8.19
N LEU A 111 -12.00 5.17 -8.87
CA LEU A 111 -10.70 4.83 -8.31
C LEU A 111 -9.75 6.03 -8.40
N ASN A 112 -9.37 6.56 -7.25
CA ASN A 112 -8.46 7.68 -7.12
C ASN A 112 -7.11 7.20 -6.62
N ILE A 113 -6.12 7.14 -7.51
CA ILE A 113 -4.75 6.73 -7.17
C ILE A 113 -4.02 7.95 -6.60
N PRO A 114 -3.73 7.97 -5.28
CA PRO A 114 -3.05 9.11 -4.68
C PRO A 114 -1.62 9.26 -5.24
N PRO A 115 -1.10 10.50 -5.33
CA PRO A 115 0.27 10.74 -5.73
C PRO A 115 1.23 10.05 -4.76
N SER A 116 2.08 9.17 -5.28
CA SER A 116 3.08 8.46 -4.47
C SER A 116 4.33 9.32 -4.33
N LYS A 117 4.85 9.47 -3.11
CA LYS A 117 6.19 9.98 -2.89
C LYS A 117 7.16 8.88 -3.34
N GLY A 118 7.64 8.99 -4.58
CA GLY A 118 8.72 8.14 -5.06
C GLY A 118 9.93 8.23 -4.13
N PRO A 119 10.83 7.23 -4.14
CA PRO A 119 12.11 7.37 -3.46
C PRO A 119 12.79 8.67 -3.94
N ALA A 120 13.39 9.42 -3.01
CA ALA A 120 14.15 10.61 -3.38
C ALA A 120 15.14 10.23 -4.48
N LEU A 121 15.11 10.95 -5.60
CA LEU A 121 16.13 10.79 -6.63
C LEU A 121 17.47 11.16 -5.97
N ILE A 122 18.35 10.18 -5.83
CA ILE A 122 19.70 10.42 -5.31
C ILE A 122 20.40 11.30 -6.33
N GLY A 123 20.46 12.62 -6.08
CA GLY A 123 21.30 13.53 -6.85
C GLY A 123 20.65 14.77 -7.47
N GLU A 124 19.43 15.19 -7.13
CA GLU A 124 19.02 16.56 -7.51
C GLU A 124 19.75 17.59 -6.62
N PRO A 125 20.61 18.45 -7.19
CA PRO A 125 21.13 19.58 -6.45
C PRO A 125 19.96 20.49 -6.11
N VAL A 126 19.81 20.81 -4.83
CA VAL A 126 18.91 21.86 -4.36
C VAL A 126 19.19 23.12 -5.19
N PRO A 127 18.20 23.70 -5.90
CA PRO A 127 18.40 24.97 -6.58
C PRO A 127 18.86 26.00 -5.55
N GLN A 128 20.13 26.38 -5.60
CA GLN A 128 20.61 27.47 -4.76
C GLN A 128 19.96 28.76 -5.28
N PRO A 129 19.44 29.62 -4.38
CA PRO A 129 18.92 30.91 -4.79
C PRO A 129 20.02 31.67 -5.53
N ILE A 130 19.70 32.12 -6.75
CA ILE A 130 20.60 32.91 -7.59
C ILE A 130 21.01 34.15 -6.76
N PRO A 131 22.31 34.39 -6.50
CA PRO A 131 22.71 35.61 -5.83
C PRO A 131 22.29 36.79 -6.71
N ASN A 132 21.50 37.67 -6.10
CA ASN A 132 21.10 38.93 -6.71
C ASN A 132 22.31 39.88 -6.57
N ASP A 133 23.24 39.83 -7.53
CA ASP A 133 24.28 40.85 -7.65
C ASP A 133 23.59 42.14 -8.10
N GLY A 134 23.50 43.09 -7.17
CA GLY A 134 23.08 44.47 -7.41
C GLY A 134 24.23 45.35 -7.89
#